data_AF-A0A653D296-F1
#
_entry.id   AF-A0A653D296-F1
#
_cell.length_a   1.000
_cell.length_b   1.000
_cell.length_c   1.000
_cell.angle_alpha   90.00
_cell.angle_beta   90.00
_cell.angle_gamma   90.00
#
_symmetry.space_group_name_H-M   'P 1'
#
loop_
_entity.id
_entity.type
_entity.pdbx_description
1 polymer ?
#
loop_
_entity_poly.entity_id
_entity_poly.type
_entity_poly.pdbx_seq_one_letter_code
_entity_poly.pdbx_strand_id
1 'polypeptide(L)'
;MEFCPHGTRLDCERNGILECKKLHFKKILQKHTDESLGDCSFLNTCFHMDTCKYVHYEVDRLSTSEDKPNIPSGPVVRVESTTLYPPQWVQCDLRYLDMTVLGKFAVIMADPPWDIHMELPYGTMSDDEMRQLGIPMLQDEGLIFLWVTGRAMELGRECLKLWGYDRVDEIIWVKTNQLQRIIRTGRTGHWLNHGKEHCLVGMKGNPANLNRGLDSDVIVAEVRATSHKPDEIYGE
;
A
#
# COMPACT_ATOMS: atom_id res chain seq x y z
N MET A 1 27.87 1.23 2.64
CA MET A 1 28.21 -0.20 2.45
C MET A 1 27.52 -0.66 1.18
N GLU A 2 28.20 -1.40 0.31
CA GLU A 2 27.58 -1.96 -0.90
C GLU A 2 26.99 -3.34 -0.62
N PHE A 3 25.82 -3.59 -1.20
CA PHE A 3 25.18 -4.90 -1.21
C PHE A 3 25.94 -5.86 -2.15
N CYS A 4 26.01 -7.13 -1.75
CA CYS A 4 26.54 -8.18 -2.61
C CYS A 4 25.56 -8.49 -3.75
N PRO A 5 26.01 -8.56 -5.02
CA PRO A 5 25.13 -8.89 -6.14
C PRO A 5 24.58 -10.33 -6.10
N HIS A 6 25.18 -11.22 -5.32
CA HIS A 6 24.72 -12.60 -5.15
C HIS A 6 23.69 -12.75 -4.02
N GLY A 7 23.41 -11.69 -3.25
CA GLY A 7 22.41 -11.71 -2.17
C GLY A 7 22.85 -12.45 -0.91
N THR A 8 23.09 -13.76 -0.99
CA THR A 8 23.45 -14.62 0.15
C THR A 8 24.92 -15.09 0.09
N ARG A 9 25.50 -15.46 1.24
CA ARG A 9 26.86 -16.04 1.25
C ARG A 9 26.94 -17.39 0.53
N LEU A 10 25.90 -18.22 0.65
CA LEU A 10 25.81 -19.50 -0.05
C LEU A 10 25.86 -19.29 -1.56
N ASP A 11 25.22 -18.24 -2.07
CA ASP A 11 25.26 -17.92 -3.49
C ASP A 11 26.63 -17.37 -3.93
N CYS A 12 27.33 -16.63 -3.06
CA CYS A 12 28.73 -16.28 -3.30
C CYS A 12 29.63 -17.52 -3.40
N GLU A 13 29.51 -18.47 -2.46
CA GLU A 13 30.29 -19.71 -2.45
C GLU A 13 30.02 -20.55 -3.70
N ARG A 14 28.75 -20.66 -4.11
CA ARG A 14 28.36 -21.33 -5.37
C ARG A 14 28.95 -20.67 -6.61
N ASN A 15 29.21 -19.37 -6.55
CA ASN A 15 29.87 -18.61 -7.62
C ASN A 15 31.39 -18.50 -7.45
N GLY A 16 31.99 -19.30 -6.53
CA GLY A 16 33.44 -19.37 -6.34
C GLY A 16 34.02 -18.22 -5.50
N ILE A 17 33.19 -17.42 -4.85
CA ILE A 17 33.61 -16.32 -3.97
C ILE A 17 33.50 -16.79 -2.51
N LEU A 18 34.62 -17.23 -1.95
CA LEU A 18 34.68 -17.79 -0.58
C LEU A 18 34.76 -16.69 0.51
N GLU A 19 35.33 -15.53 0.21
CA GLU A 19 35.49 -14.42 1.16
C GLU A 19 34.96 -13.09 0.58
N CYS A 20 33.63 -12.95 0.53
CA CYS A 20 33.01 -11.70 0.10
C CYS A 20 32.83 -10.74 1.29
N LYS A 21 33.44 -9.56 1.21
CA LYS A 21 33.34 -8.49 2.25
C LYS A 21 32.11 -7.59 2.09
N LYS A 22 31.27 -7.82 1.08
CA LYS A 22 30.04 -7.05 0.85
C LYS A 22 28.94 -7.49 1.82
N LEU A 23 27.88 -6.70 1.92
CA LEU A 23 26.74 -7.03 2.79
C LEU A 23 25.94 -8.17 2.15
N HIS A 24 25.65 -9.21 2.94
CA HIS A 24 24.85 -10.36 2.53
C HIS A 24 23.61 -10.48 3.40
N PHE A 25 22.64 -11.24 2.90
CA PHE A 25 21.43 -11.61 3.59
C PHE A 25 21.42 -13.09 3.93
N LYS A 26 20.75 -13.41 5.02
CA LYS A 26 20.50 -14.78 5.49
C LYS A 26 19.00 -15.06 5.43
N LYS A 27 18.62 -16.16 4.79
CA LYS A 27 17.23 -16.60 4.72
C LYS A 27 16.70 -16.95 6.11
N ILE A 28 15.50 -16.50 6.43
CA ILE A 28 14.70 -16.90 7.58
C ILE A 28 13.70 -17.93 7.07
N LEU A 29 13.97 -19.21 7.35
CA LEU A 29 13.10 -20.33 6.96
C LEU A 29 12.37 -20.86 8.19
N GLN A 30 11.04 -20.67 8.21
CA GLN A 30 10.15 -21.21 9.22
C GLN A 30 9.55 -22.56 8.77
N LYS A 31 8.89 -23.28 9.68
CA LYS A 31 8.30 -24.60 9.37
C LYS A 31 7.27 -24.56 8.24
N HIS A 32 6.58 -23.44 8.08
CA HIS A 32 5.56 -23.19 7.06
C HIS A 32 6.11 -22.47 5.82
N THR A 33 7.40 -22.13 5.79
CA THR A 33 8.05 -21.50 4.64
C THR A 33 8.22 -22.50 3.50
N ASP A 34 7.81 -22.11 2.30
CA ASP A 34 7.94 -22.86 1.05
C ASP A 34 8.82 -22.06 0.08
N GLU A 35 10.06 -22.52 -0.10
CA GLU A 35 11.05 -21.85 -0.96
C GLU A 35 10.63 -21.82 -2.46
N SER A 36 9.69 -22.67 -2.89
CA SER A 36 9.20 -22.65 -4.27
C SER A 36 8.29 -21.47 -4.59
N LEU A 37 7.72 -20.83 -3.55
CA LEU A 37 6.84 -19.66 -3.69
C LEU A 37 7.61 -18.35 -3.88
N GLY A 38 8.93 -18.36 -3.68
CA GLY A 38 9.78 -17.18 -3.78
C GLY A 38 9.83 -16.34 -2.51
N ASP A 39 10.26 -15.09 -2.67
CA ASP A 39 10.55 -14.17 -1.56
C ASP A 39 9.30 -13.39 -1.12
N CYS A 40 9.18 -13.14 0.18
CA CYS A 40 8.10 -12.31 0.70
C CYS A 40 8.31 -10.86 0.29
N SER A 41 7.28 -10.21 -0.25
CA SER A 41 7.29 -8.78 -0.59
C SER A 41 7.75 -7.89 0.57
N PHE A 42 7.42 -8.28 1.80
CA PHE A 42 7.74 -7.52 3.01
C PHE A 42 9.04 -7.92 3.69
N LEU A 43 9.77 -8.94 3.20
CA LEU A 43 11.06 -9.39 3.72
C LEU A 43 11.11 -9.43 5.26
N ASN A 44 11.98 -8.64 5.91
CA ASN A 44 12.11 -8.62 7.38
C ASN A 44 11.01 -7.82 8.11
N THR A 45 10.06 -7.23 7.38
CA THR A 45 8.96 -6.40 7.92
C THR A 45 7.59 -7.07 7.75
N CYS A 46 7.54 -8.35 7.36
CA CYS A 46 6.30 -9.08 7.22
C CYS A 46 5.52 -9.17 8.54
N PHE A 47 4.27 -8.66 8.53
CA PHE A 47 3.37 -8.68 9.69
C PHE A 47 2.88 -10.08 10.08
N HIS A 48 3.06 -11.05 9.19
CA HIS A 48 2.61 -12.43 9.36
C HIS A 48 3.77 -13.44 9.36
N MET A 49 4.94 -13.08 9.90
CA MET A 49 6.12 -13.99 9.90
C MET A 49 5.81 -15.41 10.39
N ASP A 50 4.89 -15.56 11.36
CA ASP A 50 4.52 -16.85 11.94
C ASP A 50 3.59 -17.71 11.07
N THR A 51 2.99 -17.14 10.01
CA THR A 51 2.08 -17.84 9.09
C THR A 51 2.41 -17.65 7.60
N CYS A 52 3.32 -16.72 7.27
CA CYS A 52 3.71 -16.37 5.91
C CYS A 52 4.60 -17.44 5.28
N LYS A 53 4.14 -18.00 4.15
CA LYS A 53 4.81 -19.11 3.47
C LYS A 53 6.01 -18.70 2.62
N TYR A 54 6.21 -17.41 2.38
CA TYR A 54 7.29 -16.91 1.53
C TYR A 54 8.63 -16.81 2.27
N VAL A 55 9.73 -16.72 1.54
CA VAL A 55 11.09 -16.62 2.11
C VAL A 55 11.35 -15.20 2.60
N HIS A 56 11.76 -15.04 3.86
CA HIS A 56 12.19 -13.77 4.43
C HIS A 56 13.70 -13.74 4.61
N TYR A 57 14.28 -12.55 4.85
CA TYR A 57 15.73 -12.38 4.96
C TYR A 57 16.10 -11.47 6.13
N GLU A 58 17.20 -11.76 6.81
CA GLU A 58 17.86 -10.85 7.76
C GLU A 58 19.27 -10.49 7.26
N VAL A 59 19.83 -9.37 7.74
CA VAL A 59 21.21 -8.99 7.42
C VAL A 59 22.17 -9.96 8.11
N ASP A 60 23.08 -10.57 7.34
CA ASP A 60 24.09 -11.48 7.88
C ASP A 60 25.21 -10.70 8.59
N ARG A 61 25.11 -10.64 9.93
CA ARG A 61 26.05 -9.95 10.83
C ARG A 61 27.43 -10.61 10.93
N LEU A 62 27.66 -11.76 10.28
CA LEU A 62 29.02 -12.32 10.14
C LEU A 62 29.91 -11.47 9.22
N SER A 63 29.34 -10.50 8.50
CA SER A 63 30.08 -9.50 7.71
C SER A 63 30.71 -8.39 8.55
N THR A 64 30.38 -8.29 9.85
CA THR A 64 30.77 -7.17 10.73
C THR A 64 31.65 -7.62 11.89
N SER A 65 32.82 -8.21 11.60
CA SER A 65 33.83 -8.49 12.64
C SER A 65 34.86 -7.38 12.83
N GLU A 66 34.70 -6.21 12.21
CA GLU A 66 35.47 -5.00 12.51
C GLU A 66 34.53 -3.78 12.45
N ASP A 67 34.67 -2.87 13.42
CA ASP A 67 33.81 -1.70 13.70
C ASP A 67 32.50 -1.98 14.47
N LYS A 68 32.64 -2.25 15.77
CA LYS A 68 31.62 -1.81 16.74
C LYS A 68 31.83 -0.32 17.01
N PRO A 69 30.97 0.60 16.54
CA PRO A 69 30.88 1.89 17.19
C PRO A 69 30.40 1.64 18.63
N ASN A 70 31.15 2.15 19.60
CA ASN A 70 30.80 2.14 21.00
C ASN A 70 29.61 3.10 21.19
N ILE A 71 28.40 2.64 20.87
CA ILE A 71 27.17 3.38 21.14
C ILE A 71 26.94 3.27 22.65
N PRO A 72 26.95 4.39 23.40
CA PRO A 72 26.61 4.33 24.81
C PRO A 72 25.22 3.70 24.93
N SER A 73 25.06 2.75 25.83
CA SER A 73 23.79 2.17 26.25
C SER A 73 22.93 3.25 26.91
N GLY A 74 22.44 4.17 26.10
CA GLY A 74 21.27 4.98 26.39
C GLY A 74 20.05 4.06 26.48
N PRO A 75 18.96 4.52 27.11
CA PRO A 75 17.78 3.70 27.31
C PRO A 75 17.34 3.18 25.95
N VAL A 76 17.23 1.85 25.82
CA VAL A 76 16.60 1.19 24.69
C VAL A 76 15.20 1.78 24.60
N VAL A 77 15.00 2.71 23.67
CA VAL A 77 13.68 3.24 23.38
C VAL A 77 12.88 2.03 22.92
N ARG A 78 11.97 1.59 23.79
CA ARG A 78 10.94 0.61 23.44
C ARG A 78 10.31 1.13 22.16
N VAL A 79 10.57 0.46 21.04
CA VAL A 79 9.71 0.59 19.87
C VAL A 79 8.34 0.16 20.38
N GLU A 80 7.43 1.11 20.54
CA GLU A 80 6.06 0.80 20.94
C GLU A 80 5.55 -0.24 19.95
N SER A 81 5.20 -1.43 20.44
CA SER A 81 4.69 -2.49 19.58
C SER A 81 3.42 -1.97 18.94
N THR A 82 3.38 -1.92 17.60
CA THR A 82 2.18 -1.57 16.84
C THR A 82 1.01 -2.40 17.37
N THR A 83 0.00 -1.72 17.93
CA THR A 83 -1.17 -2.40 18.48
C THR A 83 -2.13 -2.69 17.34
N LEU A 84 -2.31 -3.97 17.02
CA LEU A 84 -3.27 -4.41 16.02
C LEU A 84 -4.61 -4.69 16.68
N TYR A 85 -5.67 -4.07 16.16
CA TYR A 85 -7.05 -4.33 16.54
C TYR A 85 -7.67 -5.31 15.52
N PRO A 86 -8.61 -6.18 15.93
CA PRO A 86 -9.35 -7.01 14.98
C PRO A 86 -10.18 -6.15 14.02
N PRO A 87 -10.52 -6.66 12.82
CA PRO A 87 -11.38 -5.95 11.87
C PRO A 87 -12.74 -5.58 12.47
N GLN A 88 -13.21 -4.37 12.19
CA GLN A 88 -14.50 -3.83 12.63
C GLN A 88 -15.24 -3.25 11.42
N TRP A 89 -16.56 -3.38 11.38
CA TRP A 89 -17.39 -2.90 10.27
C TRP A 89 -18.77 -2.45 10.73
N VAL A 90 -19.38 -1.54 9.97
CA VAL A 90 -20.75 -1.06 10.16
C VAL A 90 -21.46 -1.05 8.81
N GLN A 91 -22.55 -1.80 8.68
CA GLN A 91 -23.43 -1.70 7.52
C GLN A 91 -24.32 -0.47 7.67
N CYS A 92 -24.13 0.54 6.83
CA CYS A 92 -24.88 1.79 6.91
C CYS A 92 -24.97 2.47 5.54
N ASP A 93 -25.87 3.47 5.45
CA ASP A 93 -25.87 4.44 4.36
C ASP A 93 -25.04 5.66 4.80
N LEU A 94 -23.90 5.86 4.14
CA LEU A 94 -22.94 6.93 4.49
C LEU A 94 -23.52 8.35 4.34
N ARG A 95 -24.62 8.52 3.61
CA ARG A 95 -25.31 9.81 3.48
C ARG A 95 -26.00 10.23 4.78
N TYR A 96 -26.34 9.27 5.63
CA TYR A 96 -27.09 9.49 6.86
C TYR A 96 -26.32 9.11 8.13
N LEU A 97 -25.16 8.47 7.99
CA LEU A 97 -24.32 8.12 9.13
C LEU A 97 -23.71 9.39 9.75
N ASP A 98 -23.93 9.58 11.06
CA ASP A 98 -23.16 10.54 11.83
C ASP A 98 -21.72 10.05 11.97
N MET A 99 -20.84 10.57 11.13
CA MET A 99 -19.41 10.19 11.10
C MET A 99 -18.65 10.58 12.37
N THR A 100 -19.19 11.46 13.21
CA THR A 100 -18.51 11.92 14.43
C THR A 100 -18.35 10.82 15.47
N VAL A 101 -19.22 9.80 15.45
CA VAL A 101 -19.18 8.68 16.40
C VAL A 101 -18.01 7.71 16.15
N LEU A 102 -17.40 7.77 14.97
CA LEU A 102 -16.31 6.87 14.58
C LEU A 102 -14.94 7.29 15.13
N GLY A 103 -14.81 8.54 15.59
CA GLY A 103 -13.55 9.10 16.04
C GLY A 103 -12.68 9.65 14.90
N LYS A 104 -11.36 9.62 15.10
CA LYS A 104 -10.36 10.19 14.18
C LYS A 104 -9.45 9.10 13.62
N PHE A 105 -9.14 9.21 12.35
CA PHE A 105 -8.30 8.26 11.62
C PHE A 105 -7.04 8.95 11.09
N ALA A 106 -5.94 8.20 11.04
CA ALA A 106 -4.69 8.67 10.42
C ALA A 106 -4.71 8.54 8.88
N VAL A 107 -5.45 7.55 8.38
CA VAL A 107 -5.62 7.27 6.95
C VAL A 107 -7.09 6.97 6.69
N ILE A 108 -7.64 7.60 5.65
CA ILE A 108 -8.95 7.31 5.10
C ILE A 108 -8.77 6.74 3.69
N MET A 109 -9.53 5.71 3.33
CA MET A 109 -9.61 5.27 1.93
C MET A 109 -11.08 5.19 1.49
N ALA A 110 -11.35 5.62 0.27
CA ALA A 110 -12.68 5.60 -0.31
C ALA A 110 -12.66 5.14 -1.78
N ASP A 111 -13.60 4.26 -2.12
CA ASP A 111 -13.94 3.84 -3.49
C ASP A 111 -15.43 4.11 -3.72
N PRO A 112 -15.83 5.38 -3.91
CA PRO A 112 -17.24 5.74 -3.92
C PRO A 112 -17.92 5.40 -5.27
N PRO A 113 -19.24 5.16 -5.26
CA PRO A 113 -20.01 4.84 -6.46
C PRO A 113 -20.33 6.11 -7.26
N TRP A 114 -19.31 6.73 -7.85
CA TRP A 114 -19.44 7.96 -8.62
C TRP A 114 -20.53 7.88 -9.69
N ASP A 115 -21.37 8.91 -9.81
CA ASP A 115 -22.19 9.08 -11.00
C ASP A 115 -21.29 9.47 -12.19
N ILE A 116 -21.04 8.52 -13.08
CA ILE A 116 -20.24 8.77 -14.28
C ILE A 116 -21.09 9.13 -15.52
N HIS A 117 -22.37 9.43 -15.35
CA HIS A 117 -23.34 9.67 -16.42
C HIS A 117 -23.43 8.51 -17.43
N MET A 118 -23.39 7.29 -16.90
CA MET A 118 -23.59 6.05 -17.66
C MET A 118 -24.53 5.13 -16.90
N GLU A 119 -25.26 4.28 -17.61
CA GLU A 119 -26.02 3.20 -16.96
C GLU A 119 -25.05 2.18 -16.36
N LEU A 120 -25.11 2.04 -15.04
CA LEU A 120 -24.31 1.10 -14.26
C LEU A 120 -25.22 0.04 -13.62
N PRO A 121 -24.73 -1.18 -13.39
CA PRO A 121 -25.50 -2.24 -12.76
C PRO A 121 -25.67 -2.07 -11.23
N TYR A 122 -25.38 -0.87 -10.70
CA TYR A 122 -25.44 -0.52 -9.29
C TYR A 122 -25.86 0.94 -9.11
N GLY A 123 -26.36 1.28 -7.92
CA GLY A 123 -26.73 2.66 -7.57
C GLY A 123 -25.50 3.55 -7.42
N THR A 124 -25.59 4.77 -7.97
CA THR A 124 -24.56 5.80 -7.87
C THR A 124 -24.93 6.86 -6.83
N MET A 125 -23.94 7.64 -6.42
CA MET A 125 -24.10 8.84 -5.61
C MET A 125 -23.96 10.06 -6.51
N SER A 126 -24.90 11.01 -6.39
CA SER A 126 -24.86 12.26 -7.14
C SER A 126 -23.68 13.13 -6.73
N ASP A 127 -23.27 14.05 -7.62
CA ASP A 127 -22.15 14.96 -7.34
C ASP A 127 -22.37 15.76 -6.04
N ASP A 128 -23.60 16.17 -5.74
CA ASP A 128 -23.92 16.94 -4.52
C ASP A 128 -23.91 16.08 -3.25
N GLU A 129 -24.41 14.84 -3.31
CA GLU A 129 -24.29 13.90 -2.20
C GLU A 129 -22.81 13.60 -1.90
N MET A 130 -21.98 13.43 -2.93
CA MET A 130 -20.54 13.23 -2.77
C MET A 130 -19.90 14.43 -2.06
N ARG A 131 -20.18 15.67 -2.49
CA ARG A 131 -19.65 16.88 -1.84
C ARG A 131 -20.04 16.99 -0.37
N GLN A 132 -21.23 16.52 -0.01
CA GLN A 132 -21.80 16.65 1.35
C GLN A 132 -21.36 15.55 2.33
N LEU A 133 -20.58 14.55 1.89
CA LEU A 133 -20.08 13.51 2.78
C LEU A 133 -19.27 14.10 3.95
N GLY A 134 -19.51 13.57 5.16
CA GLY A 134 -18.89 14.00 6.41
C GLY A 134 -17.39 13.71 6.57
N ILE A 135 -16.65 13.46 5.49
CA ILE A 135 -15.21 13.15 5.49
C ILE A 135 -14.38 14.14 6.33
N PRO A 136 -14.63 15.47 6.32
CA PRO A 136 -13.87 16.41 7.14
C PRO A 136 -13.89 16.10 8.64
N MET A 137 -14.92 15.41 9.13
CA MET A 137 -15.08 15.08 10.55
C MET A 137 -14.17 13.93 10.98
N LEU A 138 -13.75 13.06 10.06
CA LEU A 138 -13.03 11.82 10.34
C LEU A 138 -11.53 12.01 10.57
N GLN A 139 -10.95 13.17 10.24
CA GLN A 139 -9.50 13.36 10.29
C GLN A 139 -9.11 14.81 10.56
N ASP A 140 -8.19 14.98 11.51
CA ASP A 140 -7.58 16.27 11.83
C ASP A 140 -6.28 16.46 11.04
N GLU A 141 -5.40 15.45 11.07
CA GLU A 141 -4.18 15.36 10.27
C GLU A 141 -3.99 13.93 9.74
N GLY A 142 -3.53 13.78 8.49
CA GLY A 142 -3.30 12.46 7.90
C GLY A 142 -3.41 12.43 6.38
N LEU A 143 -3.67 11.23 5.83
CA LEU A 143 -3.81 10.99 4.39
C LEU A 143 -5.21 10.51 4.02
N ILE A 144 -5.63 10.80 2.79
CA ILE A 144 -6.80 10.18 2.15
C ILE A 144 -6.40 9.58 0.81
N PHE A 145 -6.88 8.37 0.54
CA PHE A 145 -6.74 7.65 -0.73
C PHE A 145 -8.12 7.58 -1.38
N LEU A 146 -8.30 8.26 -2.51
CA LEU A 146 -9.59 8.38 -3.18
C LEU A 146 -9.52 7.79 -4.60
N TRP A 147 -10.16 6.64 -4.78
CA TRP A 147 -10.27 6.01 -6.10
C TRP A 147 -11.19 6.82 -7.02
N VAL A 148 -10.72 7.07 -8.24
CA VAL A 148 -11.43 7.85 -9.25
C VAL A 148 -11.33 7.19 -10.62
N THR A 149 -12.37 7.39 -11.45
CA THR A 149 -12.43 6.87 -12.82
C THR A 149 -13.11 7.85 -13.76
N GLY A 150 -12.60 7.96 -15.00
CA GLY A 150 -13.20 8.81 -16.03
C GLY A 150 -13.48 10.24 -15.56
N ARG A 151 -14.73 10.69 -15.69
CA ARG A 151 -15.16 12.04 -15.27
C ARG A 151 -15.05 12.31 -13.76
N ALA A 152 -14.96 11.27 -12.94
CA ALA A 152 -14.82 11.43 -11.51
C ALA A 152 -13.41 11.93 -11.11
N MET A 153 -12.46 12.00 -12.05
CA MET A 153 -11.14 12.57 -11.77
C MET A 153 -11.23 14.05 -11.35
N GLU A 154 -11.97 14.86 -12.10
CA GLU A 154 -12.12 16.29 -11.79
C GLU A 154 -12.98 16.49 -10.53
N LEU A 155 -14.10 15.76 -10.42
CA LEU A 155 -14.96 15.82 -9.24
C LEU A 155 -14.23 15.33 -7.98
N GLY A 156 -13.44 14.27 -8.06
CA GLY A 156 -12.63 13.78 -6.94
C GLY A 156 -11.61 14.80 -6.47
N ARG A 157 -10.97 15.54 -7.38
CA ARG A 157 -10.08 16.66 -7.02
C ARG A 157 -10.84 17.80 -6.34
N GLU A 158 -12.05 18.10 -6.81
CA GLU A 158 -12.94 19.08 -6.17
C GLU A 158 -13.32 18.65 -4.75
N CYS A 159 -13.77 17.40 -4.58
CA CYS A 159 -14.12 16.81 -3.29
C CYS A 159 -12.94 16.85 -2.30
N LEU A 160 -11.73 16.47 -2.72
CA LEU A 160 -10.54 16.57 -1.86
C LEU A 160 -10.34 17.98 -1.31
N LYS A 161 -10.41 18.98 -2.21
CA LYS A 161 -10.26 20.39 -1.82
C LYS A 161 -11.38 20.84 -0.87
N LEU A 162 -12.63 20.48 -1.17
CA LEU A 162 -13.79 20.78 -0.30
C LEU A 162 -13.65 20.14 1.07
N TRP A 163 -13.09 18.93 1.14
CA TRP A 163 -12.89 18.21 2.39
C TRP A 163 -11.66 18.67 3.19
N GLY A 164 -10.90 19.63 2.66
CA GLY A 164 -9.74 20.23 3.32
C GLY A 164 -8.43 19.46 3.09
N TYR A 165 -8.31 18.75 1.98
CA TYR A 165 -7.10 18.03 1.59
C TYR A 165 -6.40 18.71 0.42
N ASP A 166 -5.08 18.81 0.52
CA ASP A 166 -4.22 19.12 -0.61
C ASP A 166 -3.82 17.83 -1.31
N ARG A 167 -4.07 17.73 -2.62
CA ARG A 167 -3.60 16.57 -3.38
C ARG A 167 -2.08 16.61 -3.50
N VAL A 168 -1.42 15.62 -2.92
CA VAL A 168 0.05 15.50 -2.87
C VAL A 168 0.60 14.43 -3.81
N ASP A 169 -0.20 13.42 -4.15
CA ASP A 169 0.23 12.32 -5.02
C ASP A 169 -0.94 11.75 -5.85
N GLU A 170 -0.62 10.83 -6.75
CA GLU A 170 -1.58 10.10 -7.58
C GLU A 170 -1.07 8.70 -7.92
N ILE A 171 -1.62 7.69 -7.26
CA ILE A 171 -1.30 6.29 -7.53
C ILE A 171 -2.03 5.82 -8.77
N ILE A 172 -1.33 5.08 -9.63
CA ILE A 172 -1.94 4.36 -10.75
C ILE A 172 -1.89 2.85 -10.51
N TRP A 173 -3.03 2.18 -10.65
CA TRP A 173 -3.08 0.73 -10.70
C TRP A 173 -3.13 0.26 -12.14
N VAL A 174 -2.06 -0.36 -12.62
CA VAL A 174 -1.99 -1.04 -13.92
C VAL A 174 -2.63 -2.42 -13.80
N LYS A 175 -3.69 -2.63 -14.59
CA LYS A 175 -4.49 -3.86 -14.57
C LYS A 175 -3.85 -4.93 -15.44
N THR A 176 -3.34 -5.97 -14.81
CA THR A 176 -2.78 -7.14 -15.50
C THR A 176 -3.72 -8.34 -15.44
N ASN A 177 -3.48 -9.30 -16.33
CA ASN A 177 -4.04 -10.64 -16.24
C ASN A 177 -3.05 -11.60 -15.54
N GLN A 178 -3.45 -12.86 -15.40
CA GLN A 178 -2.63 -13.95 -14.82
C GLN A 178 -1.26 -14.17 -15.49
N LEU A 179 -1.07 -13.64 -16.70
CA LEU A 179 0.20 -13.71 -17.44
C LEU A 179 1.00 -12.41 -17.35
N GLN A 180 0.65 -11.53 -16.41
CA GLN A 180 1.28 -10.21 -16.21
C GLN A 180 1.26 -9.32 -17.46
N ARG A 181 0.22 -9.49 -18.30
CA ARG A 181 -0.02 -8.66 -19.48
C ARG A 181 -1.15 -7.68 -19.20
N ILE A 182 -0.99 -6.46 -19.69
CA ILE A 182 -2.04 -5.43 -19.62
C ILE A 182 -3.30 -5.95 -20.31
N ILE A 183 -4.44 -5.83 -19.64
CA ILE A 183 -5.74 -6.17 -20.21
C ILE A 183 -6.10 -5.10 -21.25
N ARG A 184 -6.13 -5.51 -22.53
CA ARG A 184 -6.41 -4.63 -23.68
C ARG A 184 -7.63 -5.05 -24.51
N THR A 185 -8.28 -6.15 -24.13
CA THR A 185 -9.43 -6.72 -24.84
C THR A 185 -10.72 -6.03 -24.41
N GLY A 186 -11.60 -5.72 -25.37
CA GLY A 186 -12.88 -5.02 -25.13
C GLY A 186 -12.82 -3.51 -25.41
N ARG A 187 -13.95 -2.82 -25.19
CA ARG A 187 -14.08 -1.35 -25.26
C ARG A 187 -14.19 -0.80 -23.84
N THR A 188 -13.04 -0.62 -23.19
CA THR A 188 -12.97 -0.22 -21.77
C THR A 188 -12.92 1.30 -21.57
N GLY A 189 -12.85 2.08 -22.65
CA GLY A 189 -12.95 3.54 -22.61
C GLY A 189 -13.61 4.11 -23.86
N HIS A 190 -13.90 5.42 -23.83
CA HIS A 190 -14.62 6.09 -24.91
C HIS A 190 -13.78 6.26 -26.18
N TRP A 191 -12.51 6.62 -26.01
CA TRP A 191 -11.55 6.93 -27.08
C TRP A 191 -10.36 5.97 -27.11
N LEU A 192 -9.81 5.66 -25.94
CA LEU A 192 -8.69 4.74 -25.75
C LEU A 192 -9.12 3.64 -24.76
N ASN A 193 -8.56 2.44 -24.89
CA ASN A 193 -8.78 1.40 -23.89
C ASN A 193 -8.12 1.78 -22.57
N HIS A 194 -8.90 1.71 -21.48
CA HIS A 194 -8.42 1.94 -20.13
C HIS A 194 -7.74 0.68 -19.61
N GLY A 195 -6.42 0.75 -19.41
CA GLY A 195 -5.61 -0.31 -18.80
C GLY A 195 -5.21 -0.03 -17.35
N LYS A 196 -5.77 1.02 -16.74
CA LYS A 196 -5.46 1.45 -15.37
C LYS A 196 -6.63 2.13 -14.67
N GLU A 197 -6.57 2.17 -13.35
CA GLU A 197 -7.37 3.03 -12.48
C GLU A 197 -6.48 4.00 -11.69
N HIS A 198 -7.06 5.09 -11.22
CA HIS A 198 -6.35 6.14 -10.49
C HIS A 198 -6.83 6.20 -9.04
N CYS A 199 -5.91 6.46 -8.11
CA CYS A 199 -6.19 6.74 -6.72
C CYS A 199 -5.48 8.05 -6.34
N LEU A 200 -6.26 9.10 -6.08
CA LEU A 200 -5.73 10.39 -5.65
C LEU A 200 -5.28 10.30 -4.19
N VAL A 201 -4.09 10.84 -3.88
CA VAL A 201 -3.59 10.91 -2.50
C VAL A 201 -3.68 12.35 -2.03
N GLY A 202 -4.51 12.59 -1.01
CA GLY A 202 -4.68 13.88 -0.36
C GLY A 202 -4.02 13.90 1.02
N MET A 203 -3.41 15.04 1.39
CA MET A 203 -2.86 15.29 2.71
C MET A 203 -3.67 16.38 3.41
N LYS A 204 -3.95 16.17 4.69
CA LYS A 204 -4.60 17.15 5.56
C LYS A 204 -3.70 17.40 6.77
N GLY A 205 -3.51 18.67 7.13
CA GLY A 205 -2.61 19.06 8.22
C GLY A 205 -1.14 18.70 7.95
N ASN A 206 -0.36 18.47 9.01
CA ASN A 206 1.06 18.14 8.91
C ASN A 206 1.44 16.89 9.74
N PRO A 207 1.01 15.69 9.32
CA PRO A 207 1.26 14.46 10.06
C PRO A 207 2.77 14.17 10.21
N ALA A 208 3.25 14.08 11.46
CA ALA A 208 4.68 13.99 11.78
C ALA A 208 5.33 12.63 11.47
N ASN A 209 4.56 11.53 11.50
CA ASN A 209 5.09 10.16 11.47
C ASN A 209 4.78 9.45 10.14
N LEU A 210 5.03 10.12 9.01
CA LEU A 210 4.87 9.50 7.68
C LEU A 210 6.20 8.98 7.14
N ASN A 211 6.26 7.69 6.83
CA ASN A 211 7.40 7.07 6.14
C ASN A 211 7.29 7.30 4.62
N ARG A 212 7.62 8.51 4.18
CA ARG A 212 7.50 8.91 2.76
C ARG A 212 8.56 8.23 1.88
N GLY A 213 8.17 7.82 0.68
CA GLY A 213 9.08 7.32 -0.35
C GLY A 213 9.59 5.89 -0.15
N LEU A 214 8.90 5.08 0.69
CA LEU A 214 9.17 3.65 0.77
C LEU A 214 8.64 2.91 -0.47
N ASP A 215 7.43 3.26 -0.91
CA ASP A 215 6.74 2.65 -2.05
C ASP A 215 6.67 3.59 -3.25
N SER A 216 6.46 3.01 -4.44
CA SER A 216 6.21 3.75 -5.69
C SER A 216 4.73 4.11 -5.84
N ASP A 217 4.46 5.13 -6.63
CA ASP A 217 3.14 5.56 -7.10
C ASP A 217 2.48 4.62 -8.15
N VAL A 218 3.05 3.44 -8.41
CA VAL A 218 2.56 2.50 -9.42
C VAL A 218 2.32 1.13 -8.79
N ILE A 219 1.08 0.66 -8.85
CA ILE A 219 0.69 -0.70 -8.50
C ILE A 219 0.51 -1.50 -9.79
N VAL A 220 1.18 -2.64 -9.90
CA VAL A 220 0.96 -3.60 -11.01
C VAL A 220 0.36 -4.86 -10.41
N ALA A 221 -0.93 -5.06 -10.61
CA ALA A 221 -1.66 -6.14 -9.95
C ALA A 221 -2.79 -6.69 -10.84
N GLU A 222 -3.10 -7.97 -10.61
CA GLU A 222 -4.11 -8.69 -11.37
C GLU A 222 -5.53 -8.22 -11.02
N VAL A 223 -6.40 -8.14 -12.03
CA VAL A 223 -7.83 -7.91 -11.77
C VAL A 223 -8.46 -9.17 -11.20
N ARG A 224 -9.11 -9.03 -10.04
CA ARG A 224 -9.83 -10.10 -9.35
C ARG A 224 -11.33 -10.03 -9.65
N ALA A 225 -12.17 -9.82 -8.64
CA ALA A 225 -13.60 -9.63 -8.80
C ALA A 225 -13.94 -8.22 -9.32
N THR A 226 -15.15 -8.05 -9.88
CA THR A 226 -15.65 -6.73 -10.33
C THR A 226 -15.56 -5.72 -9.18
N SER A 227 -14.95 -4.56 -9.48
CA SER A 227 -14.73 -3.46 -8.52
C SER A 227 -13.79 -3.76 -7.34
N HIS A 228 -13.18 -4.95 -7.27
CA HIS A 228 -12.19 -5.26 -6.24
C HIS A 228 -10.87 -4.54 -6.56
N LYS A 229 -10.49 -3.59 -5.69
CA LYS A 229 -9.21 -2.87 -5.74
C LYS A 229 -8.05 -3.80 -5.31
N PRO A 230 -6.79 -3.50 -5.72
CA PRO A 230 -5.62 -4.31 -5.36
C PRO A 230 -5.37 -4.27 -3.85
N ASP A 231 -5.10 -5.42 -3.24
CA ASP A 231 -4.80 -5.52 -1.81
C ASP A 231 -3.43 -4.91 -1.47
N GLU A 232 -2.56 -4.79 -2.47
CA GLU A 232 -1.25 -4.15 -2.40
C GLU A 232 -1.33 -2.70 -1.84
N ILE A 233 -2.49 -2.02 -1.97
CA ILE A 233 -2.71 -0.69 -1.37
C ILE A 233 -2.70 -0.71 0.17
N TYR A 234 -2.97 -1.86 0.79
CA TYR A 234 -2.94 -2.06 2.24
C TYR A 234 -1.57 -2.52 2.75
N GLY A 235 -0.60 -2.73 1.85
CA GLY A 235 0.67 -3.36 2.19
C GLY A 235 0.56 -4.87 2.33
N GLU A 236 -0.17 -5.53 1.42
CA GLU A 236 -0.17 -6.99 1.18
C GLU A 236 0.56 -7.41 -0.10
#